data_AF-A0A6G3X276-F1
#
_entry.id   AF-A0A6G3X276-F1
#
_cell.length_a   1.000
_cell.length_b   1.000
_cell.length_c   1.000
_cell.angle_alpha   90.00
_cell.angle_beta   90.00
_cell.angle_gamma   90.00
#
_symmetry.space_group_name_H-M   'P 1'
#
loop_
_entity.id
_entity.type
_entity.pdbx_description
1 polymer ?
#
loop_
_entity_poly.entity_id
_entity_poly.type
_entity_poly.pdbx_seq_one_letter_code
_entity_poly.pdbx_strand_id
1 'polypeptide(L)'
;MLRGAPAVLVGHRSWNDVWVTVRCASCDRENQWPQPELCCPCGTVLRIPVRPVATGPEPDAPVSPAHIPLPRTAAHPRPAFRPMTIRTGHDAVSAAGLYLTWLGFRDVGRPGAGPASGIDLRADGLIAR
;
A
#
# COMPACT_ATOMS: atom_id res chain seq x y z
N MET A 1 -18.14 10.95 -14.77
CA MET A 1 -17.12 10.28 -15.62
C MET A 1 -16.38 11.34 -16.40
N LEU A 2 -15.06 11.46 -16.25
CA LEU A 2 -14.23 12.25 -17.15
C LEU A 2 -14.12 11.49 -18.47
N ARG A 3 -14.53 12.10 -19.58
CA ARG A 3 -14.42 11.51 -20.93
C ARG A 3 -13.11 12.01 -21.56
N GLY A 4 -12.32 11.11 -22.16
CA GLY A 4 -11.15 11.46 -22.97
C GLY A 4 -9.78 11.44 -22.27
N ALA A 5 -9.62 10.73 -21.15
CA ALA A 5 -8.29 10.56 -20.56
C ALA A 5 -7.39 9.70 -21.48
N PRO A 6 -6.17 10.15 -21.84
CA PRO A 6 -5.28 9.41 -22.72
C PRO A 6 -4.79 8.12 -22.05
N ALA A 7 -4.72 7.04 -22.82
CA ALA A 7 -4.09 5.79 -22.35
C ALA A 7 -2.58 6.00 -22.23
N VAL A 8 -2.02 5.74 -21.05
CA VAL A 8 -0.59 5.85 -20.77
C VAL A 8 -0.03 4.44 -20.55
N LEU A 9 1.05 4.11 -21.26
CA LEU A 9 1.78 2.87 -21.04
C LEU A 9 2.55 2.96 -19.72
N VAL A 10 2.25 2.08 -18.77
CA VAL A 10 2.96 2.01 -17.49
C VAL A 10 4.09 1.00 -17.61
N GLY A 11 5.31 1.48 -17.89
CA GLY A 11 6.51 0.63 -18.00
C GLY A 11 7.12 0.23 -16.65
N HIS A 12 6.85 1.01 -15.60
CA HIS A 12 7.31 0.76 -14.23
C HIS A 12 6.21 1.15 -13.25
N ARG A 13 5.92 0.30 -12.24
CA ARG A 13 4.96 0.61 -11.17
C ARG A 13 5.71 1.13 -9.95
N SER A 14 5.59 2.42 -9.65
CA SER A 14 5.95 2.95 -8.33
C SER A 14 4.73 2.96 -7.39
N TRP A 15 4.98 3.10 -6.08
CA TRP A 15 3.92 3.31 -5.10
C TRP A 15 3.03 4.51 -5.47
N ASN A 16 3.64 5.63 -5.87
CA ASN A 16 2.89 6.83 -6.27
C ASN A 16 2.02 6.58 -7.52
N ASP A 17 2.42 5.66 -8.41
CA ASP A 17 1.65 5.35 -9.61
C ASP A 17 0.45 4.45 -9.35
N VAL A 18 0.33 3.81 -8.18
CA VAL A 18 -0.74 2.83 -7.89
C VAL A 18 -1.65 3.24 -6.73
N TRP A 19 -1.45 4.43 -6.18
CA TRP A 19 -2.28 5.00 -5.12
C TRP A 19 -2.87 6.33 -5.56
N VAL A 20 -4.10 6.62 -5.11
CA VAL A 20 -4.80 7.86 -5.42
C VAL A 20 -5.49 8.41 -4.18
N THR A 21 -5.39 9.72 -3.99
CA THR A 21 -6.10 10.43 -2.92
C THR A 21 -7.55 10.67 -3.34
N VAL A 22 -8.47 10.18 -2.52
CA VAL A 22 -9.91 10.39 -2.71
C VAL A 22 -10.50 11.06 -1.47
N ARG A 23 -11.56 11.84 -1.70
CA ARG A 23 -12.33 12.49 -0.63
C ARG A 23 -13.61 11.71 -0.36
N CYS A 24 -13.86 11.35 0.89
CA CYS A 24 -15.07 10.64 1.27
C CYS A 24 -16.30 11.55 1.15
N ALA A 25 -17.29 11.19 0.35
CA ALA A 25 -18.51 11.99 0.19
C ALA A 25 -19.37 12.11 1.48
N SER A 26 -19.16 11.22 2.46
CA SER A 26 -19.93 11.21 3.72
C SER A 26 -19.27 12.01 4.85
N CYS A 27 -17.93 12.11 4.89
CA CYS A 27 -17.21 12.73 6.00
C CYS A 27 -16.13 13.73 5.58
N ASP A 28 -16.02 13.99 4.27
CA ASP A 28 -15.10 14.92 3.60
C ASP A 28 -13.59 14.69 3.85
N ARG A 29 -13.21 13.60 4.53
CA ARG A 29 -11.81 13.25 4.77
C ARG A 29 -11.12 12.75 3.49
N GLU A 30 -9.89 13.21 3.30
CA GLU A 30 -8.99 12.76 2.25
C GLU A 30 -8.12 11.60 2.74
N ASN A 31 -8.03 10.53 1.96
CA ASN A 31 -7.18 9.39 2.26
C ASN A 31 -6.60 8.79 0.98
N GLN A 32 -5.46 8.11 1.10
CA GLN A 32 -4.89 7.34 0.00
C GLN A 32 -5.58 5.99 -0.12
N TRP A 33 -5.99 5.64 -1.34
CA TRP A 33 -6.57 4.35 -1.68
C TRP A 33 -5.85 3.73 -2.88
N PRO A 34 -5.74 2.39 -2.96
CA PRO A 34 -5.22 1.73 -4.15
C PRO A 34 -6.03 2.14 -5.38
N GLN A 35 -5.35 2.48 -6.47
CA GLN A 35 -6.01 2.89 -7.69
C GLN A 35 -6.79 1.70 -8.27
N PRO A 36 -8.10 1.85 -8.54
CA PRO A 36 -8.89 0.77 -9.10
C PRO A 36 -8.46 0.44 -10.54
N GLU A 37 -8.18 -0.84 -10.76
CA GLU A 37 -7.73 -1.41 -12.04
C GLU A 37 -8.71 -2.47 -12.56
N LEU A 38 -8.92 -2.49 -13.88
CA LEU A 38 -9.70 -3.49 -14.61
C LEU A 38 -8.77 -4.24 -15.55
N CYS A 39 -8.66 -5.55 -15.37
CA CYS A 39 -7.82 -6.40 -16.22
C CYS A 39 -8.66 -7.00 -17.36
N CYS A 40 -8.17 -6.88 -18.59
CA CYS A 40 -8.71 -7.57 -19.75
C CYS A 40 -8.01 -8.93 -19.93
N PRO A 41 -8.70 -10.00 -20.36
CA PRO A 41 -8.08 -11.28 -20.66
C PRO A 41 -6.92 -11.22 -21.67
N CYS A 42 -6.83 -10.18 -22.50
CA CYS A 42 -5.71 -9.97 -23.43
C CYS A 42 -4.43 -9.42 -22.76
N GLY A 43 -4.44 -9.14 -21.46
CA GLY A 43 -3.29 -8.62 -20.69
C GLY A 43 -3.26 -7.10 -20.51
N THR A 44 -4.19 -6.36 -21.12
CA THR A 44 -4.32 -4.91 -20.89
C THR A 44 -4.92 -4.61 -19.51
N VAL A 45 -4.36 -3.62 -18.82
CA VAL A 45 -4.91 -3.09 -17.55
C VAL A 45 -5.42 -1.68 -17.79
N LEU A 46 -6.69 -1.44 -17.46
CA LEU A 46 -7.33 -0.12 -17.52
C LEU A 46 -7.47 0.45 -16.10
N ARG A 47 -7.06 1.70 -15.91
CA ARG A 47 -7.24 2.42 -14.64
C ARG A 47 -8.54 3.19 -14.67
N ILE A 48 -9.40 2.99 -13.68
CA ILE A 48 -10.64 3.73 -13.59
C ILE A 48 -10.30 5.16 -13.13
N PRO A 49 -10.67 6.20 -13.89
CA PRO A 49 -10.45 7.56 -13.48
C PRO A 49 -11.32 7.86 -12.26
N VAL A 50 -10.70 7.95 -11.10
CA VAL A 50 -11.31 8.55 -9.92
C VAL A 50 -11.16 10.05 -10.02
N ARG A 51 -12.13 10.82 -9.52
CA ARG A 51 -11.99 12.28 -9.43
C ARG A 51 -10.89 12.56 -8.40
N PRO A 52 -9.69 13.01 -8.82
CA PRO A 52 -8.67 13.33 -7.85
C PRO A 52 -9.12 14.56 -7.07
N VAL A 53 -8.78 14.62 -5.78
CA VAL A 53 -8.65 15.93 -5.13
C VAL A 53 -7.64 16.72 -5.95
N ALA A 54 -8.01 17.92 -6.40
CA ALA A 54 -7.06 18.77 -7.11
C ALA A 54 -5.86 18.96 -6.18
N THR A 55 -4.69 18.48 -6.60
CA THR A 55 -3.45 18.67 -5.86
C THR A 55 -3.16 20.17 -5.85
N GLY A 56 -3.61 20.87 -4.81
CA GLY A 56 -3.02 22.14 -4.42
C GLY A 56 -1.55 21.90 -4.05
N PRO A 57 -0.70 22.94 -4.06
CA PRO A 57 0.71 22.81 -3.68
C PRO A 57 0.83 22.03 -2.36
N GLU A 58 1.76 21.07 -2.34
CA GLU A 58 1.97 20.19 -1.17
C GLU A 58 2.04 21.01 0.12
N PRO A 59 1.29 20.63 1.17
CA PRO A 59 1.56 21.13 2.50
C PRO A 59 2.87 20.49 3.01
N ASP A 60 3.88 21.32 3.26
CA ASP A 60 5.17 20.98 3.90
C ASP A 60 5.06 20.47 5.36
N ALA A 61 3.87 20.06 5.81
CA ALA A 61 3.61 19.71 7.20
C ALA A 61 3.42 18.20 7.37
N PRO A 62 4.16 17.53 8.27
CA PRO A 62 3.91 16.13 8.60
C PRO A 62 2.51 16.01 9.21
N VAL A 63 1.59 15.40 8.48
CA VAL A 63 0.25 15.06 8.99
C VAL A 63 0.42 13.96 10.03
N SER A 64 0.36 14.32 11.31
CA SER A 64 0.25 13.32 12.38
C SER A 64 -1.04 12.53 12.17
N PRO A 65 -1.00 11.19 12.15
CA PRO A 65 -2.21 10.38 12.05
C PRO A 65 -3.14 10.75 13.22
N ALA A 66 -4.36 11.19 12.91
CA ALA A 66 -5.36 11.40 13.95
C ALA A 66 -5.60 10.07 14.66
N HIS A 67 -5.21 9.97 15.93
CA HIS A 67 -5.46 8.78 16.73
C HIS A 67 -6.97 8.51 16.75
N ILE A 68 -7.38 7.36 16.21
CA ILE A 68 -8.74 6.85 16.43
C ILE A 68 -8.76 6.35 17.87
N PRO A 69 -9.68 6.78 18.74
CA PRO A 69 -9.82 6.20 20.06
C PRO A 69 -10.02 4.69 19.93
N LEU A 70 -9.04 3.91 20.38
CA LEU A 70 -9.09 2.46 20.29
C LEU A 70 -10.26 1.94 21.14
N PRO A 71 -11.08 1.01 20.62
CA PRO A 71 -12.11 0.34 21.42
C PRO A 71 -11.46 -0.38 22.62
N ARG A 72 -12.17 -0.48 23.75
CA ARG A 72 -11.67 -1.05 25.01
C ARG A 72 -11.28 -2.54 24.94
N THR A 73 -11.47 -3.17 23.80
CA THR A 73 -11.01 -4.52 23.43
C THR A 73 -9.68 -4.53 22.67
N ALA A 74 -9.00 -3.38 22.55
CA ALA A 74 -7.70 -3.31 21.92
C ALA A 74 -6.72 -4.28 22.58
N ALA A 75 -6.15 -5.17 21.76
CA ALA A 75 -5.06 -6.04 22.17
C ALA A 75 -3.97 -5.22 22.87
N HIS A 76 -3.28 -5.83 23.84
CA HIS A 76 -2.22 -5.23 24.65
C HIS A 76 -1.38 -4.22 23.86
N PRO A 77 -1.04 -3.05 24.46
CA PRO A 77 -0.30 -2.01 23.77
C PRO A 77 1.01 -2.58 23.24
N ARG A 78 1.06 -2.72 21.92
CA ARG A 78 2.20 -3.27 21.21
C ARG A 78 3.38 -2.31 21.39
N PRO A 79 4.59 -2.79 21.71
CA PRO A 79 5.76 -1.92 21.80
C PRO A 79 5.95 -1.13 20.51
N ALA A 80 6.54 0.06 20.58
CA ALA A 80 6.81 0.86 19.39
C ALA A 80 7.65 0.05 18.37
N PHE A 81 7.25 0.07 17.10
CA PHE A 81 8.01 -0.54 16.03
C PHE A 81 9.36 0.19 15.87
N ARG A 82 10.46 -0.56 15.78
CA ARG A 82 11.80 -0.01 15.54
C ARG A 82 12.21 -0.30 14.09
N PRO A 83 12.02 0.66 13.16
CA PRO A 83 12.35 0.45 11.76
C PRO A 83 13.85 0.32 11.56
N MET A 84 14.26 -0.52 10.61
CA MET A 84 15.62 -0.57 10.10
C MET A 84 15.77 0.33 8.88
N THR A 85 16.99 0.79 8.64
CA THR A 85 17.32 1.58 7.45
C THR A 85 17.23 0.72 6.19
N ILE A 86 16.49 1.20 5.18
CA ILE A 86 16.35 0.52 3.88
C ILE A 86 17.35 1.12 2.89
N ARG A 87 18.22 0.29 2.31
CA ARG A 87 19.20 0.68 1.29
C ARG A 87 19.09 -0.14 0.01
N THR A 88 18.56 -1.36 0.12
CA THR A 88 18.40 -2.30 -0.98
C THR A 88 17.01 -2.92 -0.98
N GLY A 89 16.65 -3.60 -2.08
CA GLY A 89 15.41 -4.38 -2.13
C GLY A 89 15.39 -5.54 -1.13
N HIS A 90 16.55 -6.08 -0.77
CA HIS A 90 16.64 -7.10 0.28
C HIS A 90 16.25 -6.52 1.65
N ASP A 91 16.75 -5.33 1.98
CA ASP A 91 16.44 -4.63 3.24
C ASP A 91 14.95 -4.29 3.33
N ALA A 92 14.33 -3.89 2.23
CA ALA A 92 12.90 -3.57 2.19
C ALA A 92 12.04 -4.77 2.59
N VAL A 93 12.39 -5.96 2.09
CA VAL A 93 11.64 -7.19 2.38
C VAL A 93 11.93 -7.68 3.80
N SER A 94 13.17 -7.53 4.30
CA SER A 94 13.50 -7.82 5.69
C SER A 94 12.77 -6.89 6.65
N ALA A 95 12.67 -5.59 6.34
CA ALA A 95 11.89 -4.62 7.10
C ALA A 95 10.39 -4.96 7.10
N ALA A 96 9.84 -5.36 5.95
CA ALA A 96 8.46 -5.82 5.86
C ALA A 96 8.20 -7.09 6.69
N GLY A 97 9.12 -8.06 6.68
CA GLY A 97 9.05 -9.25 7.52
C GLY A 97 9.04 -8.92 9.02
N LEU A 98 9.95 -8.05 9.47
CA LEU A 98 9.97 -7.57 10.86
C LEU A 98 8.66 -6.86 11.25
N TYR A 99 8.09 -6.07 10.34
CA TYR A 99 6.84 -5.37 10.56
C TYR A 99 5.65 -6.34 10.70
N LEU A 100 5.56 -7.37 9.84
CA LEU A 100 4.51 -8.38 9.91
C LEU A 100 4.58 -9.21 11.20
N THR A 101 5.78 -9.61 11.62
CA THR A 101 5.98 -10.29 12.90
C THR A 101 5.59 -9.38 14.07
N TRP A 102 5.97 -8.10 14.01
CA TRP A 102 5.52 -7.10 14.98
C TRP A 102 3.99 -6.96 14.98
N LEU A 103 3.34 -7.03 13.81
CA LEU A 103 1.89 -7.07 13.67
C LEU A 103 1.23 -8.34 14.25
N GLY A 104 2.01 -9.35 14.66
CA GLY A 104 1.51 -10.60 15.25
C GLY A 104 1.19 -11.68 14.23
N PHE A 105 1.56 -11.48 12.95
CA PHE A 105 1.47 -12.55 11.96
C PHE A 105 2.52 -13.64 12.28
N ARG A 106 2.10 -14.89 12.19
CA ARG A 106 2.95 -16.07 12.42
C ARG A 106 3.51 -16.59 11.10
N ASP A 107 4.58 -17.37 11.18
CA ASP A 107 5.20 -18.04 10.02
C ASP A 107 5.61 -17.09 8.90
N VAL A 108 6.08 -15.88 9.27
CA VAL A 108 6.54 -14.87 8.32
C VAL A 108 7.83 -15.32 7.65
N GLY A 109 7.79 -15.60 6.35
CA GLY A 109 8.94 -16.08 5.60
C GLY A 109 8.84 -15.87 4.09
N ARG A 110 9.99 -15.95 3.41
CA ARG A 110 10.02 -16.09 1.95
C ARG A 110 9.81 -17.57 1.59
N PRO A 111 9.06 -17.90 0.52
CA PRO A 111 9.04 -19.26 -0.01
C PRO A 111 10.47 -19.69 -0.36
N GLY A 112 10.86 -20.90 0.05
CA GLY A 112 12.17 -21.47 -0.31
C GLY A 112 12.38 -21.48 -1.82
N ALA A 113 13.66 -21.35 -2.22
CA ALA A 113 14.20 -21.15 -3.58
C ALA A 113 13.44 -21.85 -4.74
N GLY A 114 12.30 -21.30 -5.14
CA GLY A 114 11.67 -21.54 -6.43
C GLY A 114 12.13 -20.49 -7.45
N PRO A 115 11.96 -20.73 -8.76
CA PRO A 115 12.42 -19.82 -9.79
C PRO A 115 11.91 -18.39 -9.54
N ALA A 116 12.84 -17.44 -9.64
CA ALA A 116 12.73 -16.04 -9.21
C ALA A 116 11.70 -15.22 -10.01
N SER A 117 10.41 -15.47 -9.78
CA SER A 117 9.31 -14.68 -10.31
C SER A 117 8.45 -14.13 -9.17
N GLY A 118 8.99 -13.13 -8.47
CA GLY A 118 8.33 -12.42 -7.38
C GLY A 118 9.00 -12.68 -6.03
N ILE A 119 9.36 -11.61 -5.33
CA ILE A 119 9.84 -11.72 -3.95
C ILE A 119 8.60 -11.85 -3.07
N ASP A 120 8.09 -13.06 -2.92
CA ASP A 120 6.88 -13.30 -2.13
C ASP A 120 7.21 -13.28 -0.62
N LEU A 121 6.39 -12.60 0.18
CA LEU A 121 6.33 -12.75 1.63
C LEU A 121 5.07 -13.53 2.00
N ARG A 122 5.19 -14.54 2.85
CA ARG A 122 4.06 -15.32 3.36
C ARG A 122 4.01 -15.24 4.87
N ALA A 123 2.81 -15.23 5.40
CA ALA A 123 2.52 -15.43 6.82
C ALA A 123 1.19 -16.19 6.95
N ASP A 124 0.85 -16.65 8.15
CA ASP A 124 -0.45 -17.30 8.41
C ASP A 124 -1.60 -16.35 7.99
N GLY A 125 -2.35 -16.74 6.95
CA GLY A 125 -3.43 -15.92 6.36
C GLY A 125 -3.00 -14.73 5.48
N LEU A 126 -1.72 -14.58 5.13
CA LEU A 126 -1.22 -13.45 4.33
C LEU A 126 -0.22 -13.89 3.25
N ILE A 127 -0.39 -13.39 2.03
CA ILE A 127 0.54 -13.54 0.92
C ILE A 127 0.72 -12.19 0.24
N ALA A 128 1.97 -11.75 0.09
CA ALA A 128 2.36 -10.59 -0.71
C ALA A 128 3.26 -11.06 -1.87
N ARG A 129 3.05 -10.50 -3.06
CA ARG A 129 3.71 -10.83 -4.33
C ARG A 129 4.19 -9.57 -5.04
#